data_AF-A0A139DHM8-F1
#
_entry.id   AF-A0A139DHM8-F1
#
_cell.length_a   1.000
_cell.length_b   1.000
_cell.length_c   1.000
_cell.angle_alpha   90.00
_cell.angle_beta   90.00
_cell.angle_gamma   90.00
#
_symmetry.space_group_name_H-M   'P 1'
#
loop_
_entity.id
_entity.type
_entity.pdbx_description
1 polymer ?
#
loop_
_entity_poly.entity_id
_entity_poly.type
_entity_poly.pdbx_seq_one_letter_code
_entity_poly.pdbx_strand_id
1 'polypeptide(L)'
;VAEGRPHLTHPWIEVYPMVESGLEAHGQNDLGKRLKALAEKAKDVDKWSDVSADFNGVWKSMDKALAAIAGDQAESPATIAKVMLSLTKQAVLEYDEAQDDGRFVAEYEYQDGRGFVMAAREYLERNKAALMKQNKEAWRDSNKVLDELEKAWPTAVPPAQPVVKTSDLYATQARLELALSPYLY
;
A
#
# COMPACT_ATOMS: atom_id res chain seq x y z
N VAL A 1 2.47 14.44 -14.86
CA VAL A 1 1.34 13.55 -15.25
C VAL A 1 1.87 12.32 -15.94
N ALA A 2 2.69 12.45 -16.99
CA ALA A 2 3.36 11.31 -17.64
C ALA A 2 4.08 10.37 -16.64
N GLU A 3 4.89 10.92 -15.75
CA GLU A 3 5.60 10.17 -14.69
C GLU A 3 4.64 9.44 -13.72
N GLY A 4 3.41 9.94 -13.52
CA GLY A 4 2.43 9.33 -12.63
C GLY A 4 1.47 8.36 -13.32
N ARG A 5 1.59 8.15 -14.64
CA ARG A 5 0.71 7.23 -15.38
C ARG A 5 0.82 5.78 -14.87
N PRO A 6 2.01 5.21 -14.60
CA PRO A 6 2.13 3.85 -14.06
C PRO A 6 1.33 3.65 -12.78
N HIS A 7 1.43 4.57 -11.82
CA HIS A 7 0.71 4.53 -10.54
C HIS A 7 -0.83 4.58 -10.68
N LEU A 8 -1.34 5.12 -11.79
CA LEU A 8 -2.78 5.09 -12.09
C LEU A 8 -3.24 3.78 -12.76
N THR A 9 -2.29 2.97 -13.24
CA THR A 9 -2.54 1.67 -13.88
C THR A 9 -2.33 0.48 -12.96
N HIS A 10 -1.33 0.54 -12.08
CA HIS A 10 -0.90 -0.56 -11.20
C HIS A 10 -2.03 -1.10 -10.29
N PRO A 11 -2.89 -0.25 -9.68
CA PRO A 11 -4.00 -0.76 -8.86
C PRO A 11 -4.96 -1.70 -9.60
N TRP A 12 -5.13 -1.53 -10.91
CA TRP A 12 -5.93 -2.43 -11.75
C TRP A 12 -5.16 -3.70 -12.14
N ILE A 13 -3.87 -3.57 -12.47
CA ILE A 13 -3.06 -4.67 -13.03
C ILE A 13 -2.58 -5.63 -11.93
N GLU A 14 -2.11 -5.09 -10.81
CA GLU A 14 -1.44 -5.86 -9.76
C GLU A 14 -2.34 -6.12 -8.55
N VAL A 15 -3.09 -5.10 -8.10
CA VAL A 15 -3.82 -5.19 -6.83
C VAL A 15 -5.22 -5.77 -6.99
N TYR A 16 -5.99 -5.30 -7.96
CA TYR A 16 -7.38 -5.72 -8.16
C TYR A 16 -7.56 -7.25 -8.31
N PRO A 17 -6.71 -7.99 -9.05
CA PRO A 17 -6.86 -9.44 -9.19
C PRO A 17 -6.84 -10.20 -7.86
N MET A 18 -6.15 -9.67 -6.84
CA MET A 18 -6.06 -10.30 -5.52
C MET A 18 -7.38 -10.20 -4.72
N VAL A 19 -8.22 -9.21 -5.03
CA VAL A 19 -9.44 -8.90 -4.27
C VAL A 19 -10.73 -9.09 -5.08
N GLU A 20 -10.63 -9.35 -6.39
CA GLU A 20 -11.76 -9.46 -7.31
C GLU A 20 -12.83 -10.42 -6.80
N SER A 21 -12.47 -11.68 -6.51
CA SER A 21 -13.43 -12.69 -6.03
C SER A 21 -14.16 -12.27 -4.75
N GLY A 22 -13.46 -11.60 -3.82
CA GLY A 22 -14.06 -11.06 -2.60
C GLY A 22 -15.03 -9.93 -2.90
N LEU A 23 -14.64 -8.97 -3.76
CA LEU A 23 -15.51 -7.88 -4.19
C LEU A 23 -16.76 -8.42 -4.90
N GLU A 24 -16.61 -9.44 -5.75
CA GLU A 24 -17.72 -10.09 -6.44
C GLU A 24 -18.71 -10.77 -5.49
N ALA A 25 -18.20 -11.51 -4.51
CA ALA A 25 -19.02 -12.14 -3.48
C ALA A 25 -19.85 -11.11 -2.67
N HIS A 26 -19.39 -9.87 -2.58
CA HIS A 26 -20.06 -8.76 -1.89
C HIS A 26 -20.77 -7.77 -2.84
N GLY A 27 -20.90 -8.11 -4.13
CA GLY A 27 -21.60 -7.28 -5.12
C GLY A 27 -20.93 -5.93 -5.42
N GLN A 28 -19.62 -5.80 -5.19
CA GLN A 28 -18.84 -4.56 -5.35
C GLN A 28 -18.09 -4.47 -6.70
N ASN A 29 -18.69 -5.02 -7.76
CA ASN A 29 -18.08 -5.11 -9.11
C ASN A 29 -17.84 -3.75 -9.78
N ASP A 30 -18.49 -2.68 -9.28
CA ASP A 30 -18.32 -1.32 -9.80
C ASP A 30 -16.87 -0.82 -9.63
N LEU A 31 -16.19 -1.24 -8.55
CA LEU A 31 -14.82 -0.84 -8.28
C LEU A 31 -13.88 -1.32 -9.40
N GLY A 32 -13.97 -2.58 -9.80
CA GLY A 32 -13.16 -3.13 -10.89
C GLY A 32 -13.37 -2.42 -12.22
N LYS A 33 -14.64 -2.16 -12.57
CA LYS A 33 -14.98 -1.42 -13.79
C LYS A 33 -14.34 -0.03 -13.81
N ARG A 34 -14.36 0.67 -12.67
CA ARG A 34 -13.76 2.01 -12.54
C ARG A 34 -12.24 1.98 -12.58
N LEU A 35 -11.62 1.03 -11.87
CA LEU A 35 -10.17 0.85 -11.88
C LEU A 35 -9.67 0.55 -13.30
N LYS A 36 -10.34 -0.35 -14.02
CA LYS A 36 -10.03 -0.64 -15.42
C LYS A 36 -10.13 0.61 -16.29
N ALA A 37 -11.23 1.35 -16.19
CA ALA A 37 -11.44 2.56 -16.98
C ALA A 37 -10.39 3.65 -16.67
N LEU A 38 -10.04 3.82 -15.39
CA LEU A 38 -8.97 4.72 -14.97
C LEU A 38 -7.62 4.31 -15.58
N ALA A 39 -7.27 3.03 -15.49
CA ALA A 39 -6.02 2.50 -16.01
C ALA A 39 -5.92 2.61 -17.54
N GLU A 40 -7.00 2.30 -18.27
CA GLU A 40 -7.04 2.47 -19.72
C GLU A 40 -6.86 3.93 -20.13
N LYS A 41 -7.54 4.84 -19.44
CA LYS A 41 -7.45 6.27 -19.71
C LYS A 41 -6.06 6.82 -19.39
N ALA A 42 -5.49 6.41 -18.26
CA ALA A 42 -4.20 6.90 -17.75
C ALA A 42 -3.05 6.81 -18.76
N LYS A 43 -3.08 5.82 -19.66
CA LYS A 43 -2.03 5.59 -20.69
C LYS A 43 -1.76 6.82 -21.56
N ASP A 44 -2.81 7.59 -21.85
CA ASP A 44 -2.76 8.72 -22.80
C ASP A 44 -3.07 10.08 -22.14
N VAL A 45 -2.97 10.19 -20.80
CA VAL A 45 -3.31 11.43 -20.06
C VAL A 45 -2.18 12.45 -20.14
N ASP A 46 -2.45 13.63 -20.68
CA ASP A 46 -1.49 14.73 -20.73
C ASP A 46 -1.56 15.64 -19.50
N LYS A 47 -2.77 15.87 -18.97
CA LYS A 47 -3.01 16.76 -17.83
C LYS A 47 -3.82 16.05 -16.75
N TRP A 48 -3.57 16.42 -15.49
CA TRP A 48 -4.33 15.87 -14.36
C TRP A 48 -5.84 16.08 -14.50
N SER A 49 -6.25 17.22 -15.07
CA SER A 49 -7.65 17.53 -15.38
C SER A 49 -8.34 16.48 -16.23
N ASP A 50 -7.58 15.73 -17.03
CA ASP A 50 -8.14 14.77 -17.96
C ASP A 50 -8.63 13.52 -17.22
N VAL A 51 -8.06 13.22 -16.05
CA VAL A 51 -8.30 11.95 -15.32
C VAL A 51 -8.76 12.13 -13.87
N SER A 52 -8.68 13.34 -13.31
CA SER A 52 -8.98 13.61 -11.89
C SER A 52 -10.40 13.20 -11.47
N ALA A 53 -11.37 13.34 -12.36
CA ALA A 53 -12.75 12.92 -12.10
C ALA A 53 -12.87 11.38 -11.97
N ASP A 54 -12.17 10.63 -12.82
CA ASP A 54 -12.15 9.17 -12.78
C ASP A 54 -11.41 8.66 -11.55
N PHE A 55 -10.27 9.27 -11.23
CA PHE A 55 -9.53 9.01 -10.00
C PHE A 55 -10.41 9.20 -8.76
N ASN A 56 -11.10 10.33 -8.66
CA ASN A 56 -12.04 10.59 -7.56
C ASN A 56 -13.22 9.61 -7.54
N GLY A 57 -13.66 9.15 -8.71
CA GLY A 57 -14.69 8.13 -8.85
C GLY A 57 -14.25 6.76 -8.33
N VAL A 58 -13.01 6.36 -8.59
CA VAL A 58 -12.38 5.15 -8.03
C VAL A 58 -12.34 5.26 -6.51
N TRP A 59 -11.85 6.37 -5.95
CA TRP A 59 -11.75 6.55 -4.50
C TRP A 59 -13.11 6.39 -3.79
N LYS A 60 -14.15 7.04 -4.30
CA LYS A 60 -15.51 6.89 -3.77
C LYS A 60 -16.03 5.44 -3.85
N SER A 61 -15.67 4.71 -4.91
CA SER A 61 -16.06 3.30 -5.06
C SER A 61 -15.28 2.40 -4.10
N MET A 62 -14.03 2.72 -3.80
CA MET A 62 -13.24 2.02 -2.79
C MET A 62 -13.86 2.22 -1.41
N ASP A 63 -14.20 3.45 -1.04
CA ASP A 63 -14.87 3.75 0.24
C ASP A 63 -16.19 2.99 0.38
N LYS A 64 -17.00 2.97 -0.69
CA LYS A 64 -18.25 2.20 -0.73
C LYS A 64 -18.02 0.69 -0.55
N ALA A 65 -17.03 0.13 -1.26
CA ALA A 65 -16.71 -1.28 -1.17
C ALA A 65 -16.23 -1.66 0.24
N LEU A 66 -15.35 -0.84 0.83
CA LEU A 66 -14.87 -1.02 2.18
C LEU A 66 -16.01 -0.97 3.20
N ALA A 67 -16.90 0.02 3.10
CA ALA A 67 -18.05 0.14 3.99
C ALA A 67 -19.01 -1.06 3.88
N ALA A 68 -19.21 -1.60 2.68
CA ALA A 68 -20.07 -2.76 2.44
C ALA A 68 -19.48 -4.07 2.99
N ILE A 69 -18.15 -4.21 2.98
CA ILE A 69 -17.45 -5.45 3.37
C ILE A 69 -17.10 -5.45 4.86
N ALA A 70 -16.49 -4.36 5.34
CA ALA A 70 -15.88 -4.35 6.66
C ALA A 70 -16.89 -4.06 7.79
N GLY A 71 -17.98 -3.33 7.51
CA GLY A 71 -18.92 -2.89 8.54
C GLY A 71 -18.20 -2.29 9.75
N ASP A 72 -18.62 -2.68 10.96
CA ASP A 72 -18.01 -2.23 12.22
C ASP A 72 -16.64 -2.88 12.52
N GLN A 73 -16.18 -3.87 11.73
CA GLN A 73 -14.93 -4.62 11.98
C GLN A 73 -13.70 -3.96 11.33
N ALA A 74 -13.88 -2.88 10.57
CA ALA A 74 -12.80 -2.16 9.89
C ALA A 74 -11.70 -1.67 10.84
N GLU A 75 -12.08 -1.36 12.08
CA GLU A 75 -11.20 -0.76 13.09
C GLU A 75 -10.75 -1.76 14.18
N SER A 76 -10.99 -3.06 13.99
CA SER A 76 -10.48 -4.05 14.93
C SER A 76 -8.94 -4.06 14.88
N PRO A 77 -8.22 -4.17 16.02
CA PRO A 77 -6.75 -4.25 16.01
C PRO A 77 -6.19 -5.36 15.12
N ALA A 78 -6.89 -6.49 15.01
CA ALA A 78 -6.53 -7.57 14.11
C ALA A 78 -6.66 -7.17 12.64
N THR A 79 -7.75 -6.49 12.25
CA THR A 79 -7.92 -5.95 10.89
C THR A 79 -6.82 -4.93 10.59
N ILE A 80 -6.55 -4.02 11.53
CA ILE A 80 -5.53 -2.98 11.39
C ILE A 80 -4.14 -3.61 11.16
N ALA A 81 -3.77 -4.61 11.96
CA ALA A 81 -2.51 -5.33 11.81
C ALA A 81 -2.40 -6.04 10.45
N LYS A 82 -3.47 -6.66 9.95
CA LYS A 82 -3.48 -7.31 8.62
C LYS A 82 -3.30 -6.30 7.48
N VAL A 83 -3.93 -5.13 7.57
CA VAL A 83 -3.75 -4.05 6.59
C VAL A 83 -2.32 -3.52 6.63
N MET A 84 -1.75 -3.27 7.82
CA MET A 84 -0.34 -2.89 7.98
C MET A 84 0.61 -3.89 7.32
N LEU A 85 0.36 -5.19 7.50
CA LEU A 85 1.17 -6.23 6.85
C LEU A 85 0.99 -6.26 5.35
N SER A 86 -0.22 -6.08 4.85
CA SER A 86 -0.47 -6.07 3.40
C SER A 86 0.25 -4.91 2.72
N LEU A 87 0.15 -3.70 3.29
CA LEU A 87 0.81 -2.50 2.77
C LEU A 87 2.33 -2.66 2.78
N THR A 88 2.91 -3.11 3.90
CA THR A 88 4.36 -3.21 4.03
C THR A 88 4.95 -4.40 3.26
N LYS A 89 4.22 -5.51 3.11
CA LYS A 89 4.64 -6.61 2.22
C LYS A 89 4.69 -6.14 0.76
N GLN A 90 3.63 -5.46 0.30
CA GLN A 90 3.63 -4.91 -1.06
C GLN A 90 4.79 -3.93 -1.23
N ALA A 91 5.03 -3.03 -0.28
CA ALA A 91 6.17 -2.12 -0.34
C ALA A 91 7.52 -2.83 -0.56
N VAL A 92 7.76 -3.95 0.14
CA VAL A 92 9.00 -4.70 -0.04
C VAL A 92 9.07 -5.39 -1.42
N LEU A 93 7.95 -5.91 -1.94
CA LEU A 93 7.88 -6.47 -3.28
C LEU A 93 8.20 -5.42 -4.34
N GLU A 94 7.57 -4.24 -4.26
CA GLU A 94 7.85 -3.12 -5.17
C GLU A 94 9.33 -2.68 -5.12
N TYR A 95 9.95 -2.70 -3.93
CA TYR A 95 11.38 -2.36 -3.79
C TYR A 95 12.30 -3.37 -4.48
N ASP A 96 11.93 -4.64 -4.43
CA ASP A 96 12.65 -5.75 -5.06
C ASP A 96 12.48 -5.67 -6.58
N GLU A 97 11.24 -5.52 -7.05
CA GLU A 97 10.89 -5.38 -8.47
C GLU A 97 11.47 -4.11 -9.10
N ALA A 98 11.69 -3.05 -8.31
CA ALA A 98 12.36 -1.85 -8.77
C ALA A 98 13.83 -2.08 -9.20
N GLN A 99 14.44 -3.21 -8.84
CA GLN A 99 15.87 -3.45 -8.98
C GLN A 99 16.23 -4.54 -9.98
N ASP A 100 17.37 -4.35 -10.65
CA ASP A 100 18.07 -5.36 -11.43
C ASP A 100 19.57 -5.31 -11.09
N ASP A 101 20.17 -6.46 -10.78
CA ASP A 101 21.54 -6.58 -10.26
C ASP A 101 21.86 -5.58 -9.13
N GLY A 102 20.92 -5.38 -8.19
CA GLY A 102 21.09 -4.50 -7.03
C GLY A 102 21.12 -3.00 -7.36
N ARG A 103 20.61 -2.59 -8.52
CA ARG A 103 20.45 -1.20 -8.94
C ARG A 103 19.01 -0.93 -9.30
N PHE A 104 18.50 0.26 -8.98
CA PHE A 104 17.15 0.64 -9.41
C PHE A 104 17.11 0.84 -10.93
N VAL A 105 16.25 0.08 -11.59
CA VAL A 105 15.99 0.15 -13.04
C VAL A 105 14.54 0.53 -13.35
N ALA A 106 13.63 0.35 -12.39
CA ALA A 106 12.24 0.79 -12.49
C ALA A 106 11.94 1.80 -11.38
N GLU A 107 12.03 3.09 -11.72
CA GLU A 107 11.80 4.19 -10.77
C GLU A 107 10.36 4.20 -10.22
N TYR A 108 9.38 3.85 -11.04
CA TYR A 108 7.97 3.85 -10.64
C TYR A 108 7.67 2.75 -9.61
N GLU A 109 8.25 1.54 -9.71
CA GLU A 109 8.07 0.52 -8.64
C GLU A 109 8.68 1.00 -7.32
N TYR A 110 9.86 1.64 -7.36
CA TYR A 110 10.43 2.24 -6.14
C TYR A 110 9.48 3.30 -5.54
N GLN A 111 8.81 4.09 -6.38
CA GLN A 111 7.84 5.10 -5.98
C GLN A 111 6.54 4.50 -5.43
N ASP A 112 6.02 3.42 -6.02
CA ASP A 112 4.87 2.69 -5.50
C ASP A 112 5.18 2.08 -4.13
N GLY A 113 6.35 1.45 -3.98
CA GLY A 113 6.83 0.97 -2.70
C GLY A 113 6.87 2.06 -1.64
N ARG A 114 7.37 3.26 -2.00
CA ARG A 114 7.36 4.44 -1.12
C ARG A 114 5.94 4.86 -0.75
N GLY A 115 5.02 4.84 -1.71
CA GLY A 115 3.61 5.15 -1.51
C GLY A 115 2.94 4.21 -0.51
N PHE A 116 3.20 2.91 -0.62
CA PHE A 116 2.70 1.91 0.34
C PHE A 116 3.22 2.14 1.76
N VAL A 117 4.50 2.50 1.93
CA VAL A 117 5.06 2.81 3.25
C VAL A 117 4.44 4.08 3.85
N MET A 118 4.26 5.12 3.04
CA MET A 118 3.59 6.35 3.49
C MET A 118 2.14 6.06 3.93
N ALA A 119 1.42 5.25 3.16
CA ALA A 119 0.08 4.81 3.52
C ALA A 119 0.07 3.99 4.81
N ALA A 120 1.06 3.09 5.01
CA ALA A 120 1.21 2.32 6.24
C ALA A 120 1.47 3.21 7.46
N ARG A 121 2.30 4.25 7.32
CA ARG A 121 2.54 5.22 8.41
C ARG A 121 1.27 5.96 8.80
N GLU A 122 0.57 6.53 7.82
CA GLU A 122 -0.69 7.24 8.06
C GLU A 122 -1.71 6.32 8.71
N TYR A 123 -1.81 5.07 8.23
CA TYR A 123 -2.73 4.08 8.75
C TYR A 123 -2.41 3.66 10.19
N LEU A 124 -1.13 3.48 10.54
CA LEU A 124 -0.69 3.18 11.90
C LEU A 124 -1.05 4.32 12.87
N GLU A 125 -0.77 5.57 12.49
CA GLU A 125 -1.03 6.74 13.33
C GLU A 125 -2.52 7.00 13.52
N ARG A 126 -3.32 6.90 12.44
CA ARG A 126 -4.78 7.04 12.52
C ARG A 126 -5.41 6.04 13.50
N ASN A 127 -4.85 4.83 13.57
CA ASN A 127 -5.36 3.75 14.41
C ASN A 127 -4.66 3.59 15.77
N LYS A 128 -3.77 4.54 16.12
CA LYS A 128 -2.97 4.50 17.35
C LYS A 128 -3.80 4.24 18.60
N ALA A 129 -4.93 4.92 18.77
CA ALA A 129 -5.76 4.80 19.97
C ALA A 129 -6.28 3.36 20.17
N ALA A 130 -6.76 2.71 19.09
CA ALA A 130 -7.26 1.34 19.12
C ALA A 130 -6.14 0.35 19.45
N LEU A 131 -4.99 0.49 18.78
CA LEU A 131 -3.82 -0.38 18.99
C LEU A 131 -3.22 -0.23 20.40
N MET A 132 -3.01 1.00 20.86
CA MET A 132 -2.47 1.27 22.21
C MET A 132 -3.42 0.82 23.32
N LYS A 133 -4.73 0.82 23.09
CA LYS A 133 -5.71 0.28 24.04
C LYS A 133 -5.53 -1.22 24.24
N GLN A 134 -5.20 -1.95 23.17
CA GLN A 134 -4.96 -3.40 23.23
C GLN A 134 -3.54 -3.72 23.73
N ASN A 135 -2.50 -3.14 23.13
CA ASN A 135 -1.12 -3.41 23.52
C ASN A 135 -0.18 -2.23 23.21
N LYS A 136 0.18 -1.45 24.23
CA LYS A 136 1.06 -0.27 24.08
C LYS A 136 2.47 -0.62 23.61
N GLU A 137 3.00 -1.76 24.06
CA GLU A 137 4.35 -2.21 23.71
C GLU A 137 4.43 -2.65 22.26
N ALA A 138 3.47 -3.47 21.81
CA ALA A 138 3.37 -3.89 20.41
C ALA A 138 3.23 -2.68 19.47
N TRP A 139 2.46 -1.65 19.84
CA TRP A 139 2.37 -0.42 19.06
C TRP A 139 3.72 0.30 18.96
N ARG A 140 4.42 0.47 20.08
CA ARG A 140 5.74 1.11 20.12
C ARG A 140 6.75 0.35 19.25
N ASP A 141 6.77 -0.97 19.37
CA ASP A 141 7.72 -1.81 18.65
C ASP A 141 7.39 -1.82 17.15
N SER A 142 6.11 -1.88 16.78
CA SER A 142 5.66 -1.74 15.39
C SER A 142 6.07 -0.39 14.79
N ASN A 143 5.88 0.69 15.54
CA ASN A 143 6.29 2.03 15.10
C ASN A 143 7.80 2.11 14.85
N LYS A 144 8.61 1.56 15.76
CA LYS A 144 10.07 1.53 15.62
C LYS A 144 10.50 0.73 14.39
N VAL A 145 9.91 -0.43 14.14
CA VAL A 145 10.26 -1.24 12.97
C VAL A 145 9.80 -0.54 11.68
N LEU A 146 8.67 0.16 11.69
CA LEU A 146 8.24 0.96 10.54
C LEU A 146 9.20 2.12 10.26
N ASP A 147 9.75 2.78 11.31
CA ASP A 147 10.81 3.79 11.16
C ASP A 147 12.09 3.20 10.53
N GLU A 148 12.39 1.92 10.77
CA GLU A 148 13.51 1.22 10.11
C GLU A 148 13.19 0.91 8.63
N LEU A 149 11.97 0.46 8.34
CA LEU A 149 11.51 0.12 7.00
C LEU A 149 11.51 1.35 6.08
N GLU A 150 11.07 2.50 6.58
CA GLU A 150 11.06 3.79 5.86
C GLU A 150 12.44 4.23 5.35
N LYS A 151 13.52 3.80 5.99
CA LYS A 151 14.89 4.18 5.58
C LYS A 151 15.26 3.69 4.19
N ALA A 152 14.58 2.68 3.66
CA ALA A 152 14.80 2.21 2.30
C ALA A 152 14.36 3.25 1.25
N TRP A 153 13.49 4.21 1.60
CA TRP A 153 12.95 5.23 0.71
C TRP A 153 13.24 6.68 1.17
N PRO A 154 14.51 7.11 1.16
CA PRO A 154 14.90 8.43 1.68
C PRO A 154 14.35 9.59 0.84
N THR A 155 14.07 9.37 -0.44
CA THR A 155 13.62 10.37 -1.42
C THR A 155 12.58 9.77 -2.37
N ALA A 156 11.82 10.63 -3.07
CA ALA A 156 10.86 10.17 -4.08
C ALA A 156 11.54 9.64 -5.35
N VAL A 157 12.64 10.27 -5.76
CA VAL A 157 13.51 9.75 -6.83
C VAL A 157 14.47 8.73 -6.21
N PRO A 158 14.65 7.53 -6.79
CA PRO A 158 15.54 6.52 -6.25
C PRO A 158 17.00 7.03 -6.23
N PRO A 159 17.76 6.77 -5.15
CA PRO A 159 19.19 7.04 -5.14
C PRO A 159 19.92 6.13 -6.14
N ALA A 160 21.11 6.52 -6.58
CA ALA A 160 21.89 5.74 -7.57
C ALA A 160 22.25 4.32 -7.09
N GLN A 161 22.24 4.07 -5.78
CA GLN A 161 22.43 2.76 -5.15
C GLN A 161 21.41 2.59 -4.02
N PRO A 162 20.87 1.37 -3.80
CA PRO A 162 20.03 1.08 -2.66
C PRO A 162 20.72 1.44 -1.34
N VAL A 163 20.03 2.21 -0.50
CA VAL A 163 20.52 2.55 0.85
C VAL A 163 20.30 1.42 1.85
N VAL A 164 19.39 0.49 1.53
CA VAL A 164 19.09 -0.74 2.28
C VAL A 164 19.12 -1.90 1.30
N LYS A 165 19.71 -3.04 1.67
CA LYS A 165 19.67 -4.22 0.81
C LYS A 165 18.28 -4.84 0.84
N THR A 166 17.84 -5.38 -0.29
CA THR A 166 16.55 -6.08 -0.39
C THR A 166 16.39 -7.17 0.68
N SER A 167 17.43 -7.97 0.95
CA SER A 167 17.41 -8.99 2.01
C SER A 167 17.17 -8.41 3.41
N ASP A 168 17.76 -7.27 3.70
CA ASP A 168 17.62 -6.60 5.00
C ASP A 168 16.22 -5.97 5.13
N LEU A 169 15.63 -5.57 4.00
CA LEU A 169 14.27 -5.06 3.94
C LEU A 169 13.23 -6.17 4.20
N TYR A 170 13.38 -7.35 3.58
CA TYR A 170 12.56 -8.53 3.93
C TYR A 170 12.69 -8.91 5.40
N ALA A 171 13.91 -8.88 5.95
CA ALA A 171 14.11 -9.14 7.38
C ALA A 171 13.41 -8.11 8.27
N THR A 172 13.36 -6.84 7.83
CA THR A 172 12.66 -5.77 8.54
C THR A 172 11.14 -5.94 8.48
N GLN A 173 10.60 -6.35 7.32
CA GLN A 173 9.18 -6.69 7.18
C GLN A 173 8.80 -7.87 8.10
N ALA A 174 9.63 -8.91 8.18
CA ALA A 174 9.40 -10.03 9.11
C ALA A 174 9.41 -9.59 10.58
N ARG A 175 10.32 -8.66 10.97
CA ARG A 175 10.30 -8.05 12.31
C ARG A 175 9.00 -7.27 12.58
N LEU A 176 8.45 -6.60 11.56
CA LEU A 176 7.18 -5.89 11.71
C LEU A 176 6.03 -6.87 11.94
N GLU A 177 6.03 -8.01 11.25
CA GLU A 177 5.06 -9.09 11.49
C GLU A 177 5.11 -9.64 12.91
N LEU A 178 6.30 -9.84 13.46
CA LEU A 178 6.47 -10.23 14.85
C LEU A 178 5.96 -9.14 15.81
N ALA A 179 6.27 -7.86 15.54
CA ALA A 179 5.81 -6.74 16.37
C ALA A 179 4.28 -6.56 16.36
N LEU A 180 3.62 -6.92 15.25
CA LEU A 180 2.17 -6.87 15.10
C LEU A 180 1.45 -8.14 15.60
N SER A 181 2.17 -9.23 15.88
CA SER A 181 1.59 -10.51 16.31
C SER A 181 0.63 -10.43 17.51
N PRO A 182 0.82 -9.54 18.52
CA PRO A 182 -0.11 -9.42 19.65
C PRO A 182 -1.50 -8.86 19.29
N TYR A 183 -1.68 -8.38 18.06
CA TYR A 183 -2.98 -7.97 17.53
C TYR A 183 -3.63 -9.05 16.65
N LEU A 184 -2.84 -10.02 16.19
CA LEU A 184 -3.27 -11.05 15.25
C LEU A 184 -3.75 -12.33 15.96
N TYR A 185 -3.21 -12.61 17.15
CA TYR A 185 -3.43 -13.84 17.91
C TYR A 185 -3.82 -13.54 19.36
#